data_AF-A0A938H4M2-F1
#
_entry.id   AF-A0A938H4M2-F1
#
_cell.length_a   1.000
_cell.length_b   1.000
_cell.length_c   1.000
_cell.angle_alpha   90.00
_cell.angle_beta   90.00
_cell.angle_gamma   90.00
#
_symmetry.space_group_name_H-M   'P 1'
#
loop_
_entity.id
_entity.type
_entity.pdbx_description
1 polymer ?
#
loop_
_entity_poly.entity_id
_entity_poly.type
_entity_poly.pdbx_seq_one_letter_code
_entity_poly.pdbx_strand_id
1 'polypeptide(L)'
;MLTLFHVLEHLRSPLEVFRQLHALIEPDGRLFIEVPWALSGAISPANRYFKAHLFYFDADTLAAAASGYFDVLAVDTTENLRMLLAPKKSPQPLTLPPPGYAALSRRKLVDQGWIHYLTSGLGWLKPAKIIQRWWRESRIQALKGKDILALF
;
A
#
# COMPACT_ATOMS: atom_id res chain seq x y z
N MET A 1 2.34 9.09 18.16
CA MET A 1 2.34 8.18 16.98
C MET A 1 1.88 8.97 15.76
N LEU A 2 2.52 8.78 14.61
CA LEU A 2 2.12 9.37 13.34
C LEU A 2 1.67 8.27 12.38
N THR A 3 0.65 8.54 11.57
CA THR A 3 0.09 7.56 10.63
C THR A 3 -0.16 8.16 9.26
N LEU A 4 0.19 7.46 8.20
CA LEU A 4 -0.17 7.81 6.82
C LEU A 4 -0.88 6.62 6.19
N PHE A 5 -2.13 6.82 5.75
CA PHE A 5 -2.92 5.80 5.06
C PHE A 5 -3.24 6.28 3.66
N HIS A 6 -2.66 5.66 2.64
CA HIS A 6 -2.86 6.04 1.25
C HIS A 6 -2.59 7.52 0.96
N VAL A 7 -1.54 8.07 1.58
CA VAL A 7 -1.14 9.48 1.41
C VAL A 7 0.22 9.58 0.74
N LEU A 8 1.20 8.80 1.19
CA LEU A 8 2.60 8.96 0.79
C LEU A 8 2.81 8.83 -0.72
N GLU A 9 2.05 7.95 -1.38
CA GLU A 9 2.08 7.73 -2.83
C GLU A 9 1.65 8.95 -3.66
N HIS A 10 0.92 9.88 -3.06
CA HIS A 10 0.44 11.10 -3.70
C HIS A 10 1.37 12.30 -3.47
N LEU A 11 2.32 12.20 -2.53
CA LEU A 11 3.19 13.31 -2.16
C LEU A 11 4.35 13.42 -3.14
N ARG A 12 4.61 14.64 -3.65
CA ARG A 12 5.60 14.91 -4.70
C ARG A 12 7.03 14.53 -4.33
N SER A 13 7.39 14.58 -3.05
CA SER A 13 8.73 14.25 -2.57
C SER A 13 8.67 13.42 -1.27
N PRO A 14 8.53 12.08 -1.39
CA PRO A 14 8.48 11.19 -0.23
C PRO A 14 9.71 11.30 0.69
N LEU A 15 10.90 11.53 0.13
CA LEU A 15 12.13 11.67 0.90
C LEU A 15 12.10 12.89 1.83
N GLU A 16 11.59 14.01 1.32
CA GLU A 16 11.42 15.24 2.10
C GLU A 16 10.33 15.07 3.16
N VAL A 17 9.28 14.32 2.85
CA VAL A 17 8.22 13.98 3.81
C VAL A 17 8.80 13.18 4.98
N PHE A 18 9.66 12.18 4.74
CA PHE A 18 10.31 11.44 5.82
C PHE A 18 11.16 12.35 6.72
N ARG A 19 11.88 13.31 6.14
CA ARG A 19 12.62 14.32 6.92
C ARG A 19 11.69 15.13 7.83
N GLN A 20 10.56 15.58 7.31
CA GLN A 20 9.58 16.37 8.07
C GLN A 20 8.90 15.53 9.16
N LEU A 21 8.51 14.29 8.86
CA LEU A 21 7.93 13.37 9.84
C LEU A 21 8.91 13.07 10.97
N HIS A 22 10.20 12.91 10.66
CA HIS A 22 11.25 12.70 11.66
C HIS A 22 11.43 13.90 12.58
N ALA A 23 11.30 15.12 12.07
CA ALA A 23 11.35 16.34 12.88
C ALA A 23 10.12 16.54 13.77
N LEU A 24 8.96 15.94 13.41
CA LEU A 24 7.70 16.08 14.14
C LEU A 24 7.49 14.98 15.19
N ILE A 25 8.08 13.81 14.99
CA ILE A 25 7.87 12.64 15.85
C ILE A 25 8.77 12.70 17.10
N GLU A 26 8.23 12.31 18.25
CA GLU A 26 9.00 12.17 19.48
C GLU A 26 10.04 11.03 19.36
N PRO A 27 11.15 11.07 20.14
CA PRO A 27 12.20 10.04 20.07
C PRO A 27 11.72 8.60 20.26
N ASP A 28 10.72 8.37 21.12
CA ASP A 28 10.12 7.05 21.34
C ASP A 28 8.84 6.81 20.53
N GLY A 29 8.52 7.75 19.64
CA GLY A 29 7.36 7.68 18.77
C GLY A 29 7.43 6.53 17.76
N ARG A 30 6.30 6.32 17.10
CA ARG A 30 6.16 5.35 16.00
C ARG A 30 5.51 6.01 14.81
N LEU A 31 6.00 5.66 13.63
CA LEU A 31 5.42 6.03 12.34
C LEU A 31 4.85 4.77 11.70
N PHE A 32 3.57 4.80 11.38
CA PHE A 32 2.90 3.73 10.65
C PHE A 32 2.52 4.24 9.26
N ILE A 33 2.86 3.48 8.23
CA ILE A 33 2.57 3.83 6.85
C ILE A 33 1.85 2.66 6.19
N GLU A 34 0.75 2.97 5.51
CA GLU A 34 0.06 2.06 4.60
C GLU A 34 -0.03 2.69 3.21
N VAL A 35 0.46 1.97 2.20
CA VAL A 35 0.41 2.35 0.78
C VAL A 35 0.01 1.14 -0.07
N PRO A 36 -0.50 1.35 -1.29
CA PRO A 36 -0.77 0.26 -2.22
C PRO A 36 0.52 -0.52 -2.49
N TRP A 37 0.45 -1.84 -2.39
CA TRP A 37 1.61 -2.68 -2.67
C TRP A 37 1.82 -2.83 -4.17
N ALA A 38 2.90 -2.22 -4.69
CA ALA A 38 3.19 -2.19 -6.14
C ALA A 38 3.40 -3.57 -6.76
N LEU A 39 3.87 -4.53 -5.96
CA LEU A 39 4.07 -5.93 -6.36
C LEU A 39 2.90 -6.82 -5.89
N SER A 40 1.71 -6.26 -5.68
CA SER A 40 0.53 -7.09 -5.40
C SER A 40 0.06 -7.83 -6.65
N GLY A 41 -0.12 -9.14 -6.51
CA GLY A 41 -0.76 -10.01 -7.51
C GLY A 41 -2.29 -9.92 -7.53
N ALA A 42 -2.90 -9.27 -6.52
CA ALA A 42 -4.35 -9.17 -6.39
C ALA A 42 -4.97 -8.06 -7.27
N ILE A 43 -4.13 -7.23 -7.89
CA ILE A 43 -4.54 -6.13 -8.77
C ILE A 43 -4.34 -6.57 -10.23
N SER A 44 -5.37 -6.38 -11.06
CA SER A 44 -5.29 -6.69 -12.48
C SER A 44 -4.19 -5.83 -13.14
N PRO A 45 -3.38 -6.39 -14.06
CA PRO A 45 -2.28 -5.64 -14.70
C PRO A 45 -2.72 -4.30 -15.32
N ALA A 46 -3.92 -4.24 -15.91
CA ALA A 46 -4.47 -3.04 -16.54
C ALA A 46 -4.84 -1.91 -15.56
N ASN A 47 -5.06 -2.21 -14.28
CA ASN A 47 -5.49 -1.25 -13.25
C ASN A 47 -4.42 -1.02 -12.19
N ARG A 48 -3.18 -1.48 -12.41
CA ARG A 48 -2.09 -1.36 -11.43
C ARG A 48 -1.67 0.10 -11.20
N TYR A 49 -1.74 0.93 -12.23
CA TYR A 49 -1.30 2.31 -12.18
C TYR A 49 -2.49 3.27 -12.31
N PHE A 50 -2.61 4.19 -11.37
CA PHE A 50 -3.66 5.19 -11.29
C PHE A 50 -3.08 6.60 -11.31
N LYS A 51 -3.72 7.51 -12.04
CA LYS A 51 -3.17 8.86 -12.34
C LYS A 51 -2.86 9.70 -11.09
N ALA A 52 -3.57 9.48 -9.98
CA ALA A 52 -3.33 10.23 -8.76
C ALA A 52 -2.08 9.76 -7.99
N HIS A 53 -1.58 8.55 -8.24
CA HIS A 53 -0.43 8.00 -7.53
C HIS A 53 0.83 8.39 -8.30
N LEU A 54 1.65 9.24 -7.67
CA LEU A 54 2.93 9.69 -8.21
C LEU A 54 4.01 8.63 -7.98
N PHE A 55 3.90 7.87 -6.89
CA PHE A 55 4.84 6.83 -6.50
C PHE A 55 4.14 5.49 -6.30
N TYR A 56 4.87 4.41 -6.56
CA TYR A 56 4.43 3.03 -6.34
C TYR A 56 5.51 2.33 -5.55
N PHE A 57 5.18 1.95 -4.31
CA PHE A 57 6.13 1.37 -3.38
C PHE A 57 5.99 -0.14 -3.30
N ASP A 58 7.11 -0.80 -3.18
CA ASP A 58 7.22 -2.11 -2.56
C ASP A 58 8.00 -2.01 -1.25
N ALA A 59 8.18 -3.15 -0.57
CA ALA A 59 8.82 -3.17 0.73
C ALA A 59 10.24 -2.60 0.69
N ASP A 60 11.02 -2.95 -0.34
CA ASP A 60 12.43 -2.54 -0.47
C ASP A 60 12.55 -1.04 -0.77
N THR A 61 11.70 -0.53 -1.67
CA THR A 61 11.71 0.90 -2.04
C THR A 61 11.15 1.81 -0.95
N LEU A 62 10.13 1.36 -0.20
CA LEU A 62 9.62 2.10 0.95
C LEU A 62 10.64 2.14 2.10
N ALA A 63 11.27 0.99 2.39
CA ALA A 63 12.33 0.91 3.39
C ALA A 63 13.52 1.79 3.00
N ALA A 64 13.94 1.74 1.73
CA ALA A 64 14.99 2.59 1.22
C ALA A 64 14.64 4.08 1.38
N ALA A 65 13.42 4.49 1.00
CA ALA A 65 12.97 5.87 1.14
C ALA A 65 12.95 6.37 2.60
N ALA A 66 12.62 5.50 3.56
CA ALA A 66 12.58 5.81 4.98
C ALA A 66 13.97 5.75 5.67
N SER A 67 14.92 5.01 5.09
CA SER A 67 16.18 4.58 5.73
C SER A 67 17.06 5.70 6.30
N GLY A 68 16.97 6.91 5.75
CA GLY A 68 17.73 8.06 6.23
C GLY A 68 17.27 8.56 7.59
N TYR A 69 16.03 8.28 7.99
CA TYR A 69 15.42 8.86 9.19
C TYR A 69 14.76 7.83 10.11
N PHE A 70 14.43 6.65 9.60
CA PHE A 70 13.70 5.64 10.34
C PHE A 70 14.34 4.25 10.19
N ASP A 71 14.19 3.45 11.24
CA ASP A 71 14.45 2.01 11.25
C ASP A 71 13.13 1.24 11.05
N VAL A 72 13.20 0.17 10.26
CA VAL A 72 12.04 -0.70 10.00
C VAL A 72 11.87 -1.67 11.17
N LEU A 73 10.70 -1.62 11.82
CA LEU A 73 10.35 -2.54 12.90
C LEU A 73 9.53 -3.74 12.39
N ALA A 74 8.62 -3.51 11.45
CA ALA A 74 7.76 -4.55 10.89
C ALA A 74 7.30 -4.18 9.47
N VAL A 75 7.05 -5.20 8.66
CA VAL A 75 6.50 -5.10 7.31
C VAL A 75 5.39 -6.13 7.15
N ASP A 76 4.27 -5.72 6.59
CA ASP A 76 3.15 -6.59 6.20
C ASP A 76 2.78 -6.28 4.74
N THR A 77 2.66 -7.33 3.92
CA THR A 77 2.32 -7.25 2.49
C THR A 77 1.16 -8.18 2.13
N THR A 78 0.35 -8.59 3.11
CA THR A 78 -0.80 -9.48 2.90
C THR A 78 -1.86 -8.84 1.99
N GLU A 79 -2.07 -7.53 2.11
CA GLU A 79 -2.98 -6.73 1.29
C GLU A 79 -2.24 -5.53 0.68
N ASN A 80 -2.36 -4.38 1.33
CA ASN A 80 -1.53 -3.21 1.11
C ASN A 80 -0.15 -3.42 1.76
N LEU A 81 0.81 -2.61 1.33
CA LEU A 81 2.12 -2.55 1.98
C LEU A 81 1.98 -1.69 3.23
N ARG A 82 2.15 -2.33 4.39
CA ARG A 82 2.16 -1.69 5.70
C ARG A 82 3.56 -1.77 6.29
N MET A 83 4.03 -0.67 6.86
CA MET A 83 5.35 -0.60 7.50
C MET A 83 5.26 0.16 8.81
N LEU A 84 5.79 -0.46 9.88
CA LEU A 84 5.98 0.19 11.17
C LEU A 84 7.44 0.62 11.32
N LEU A 85 7.64 1.88 11.67
CA LEU A 85 8.91 2.56 11.67
C LEU A 85 9.21 3.20 13.04
N ALA A 86 10.47 3.10 13.47
CA ALA A 86 11.01 3.83 14.63
C ALA A 86 11.91 4.99 14.16
N PRO A 87 11.82 6.18 14.75
CA PRO A 87 12.71 7.28 14.39
C PRO A 87 14.15 6.98 14.83
N LYS A 88 15.11 7.32 13.97
CA LYS A 88 16.54 7.25 14.32
C LYS A 88 16.91 8.39 15.25
N LYS A 89 17.87 8.16 16.14
CA LYS A 89 18.43 9.23 17.00
C LYS A 89 19.10 10.35 16.19
N SER A 90 19.74 9.98 15.09
CA SER A 90 20.37 10.91 14.16
C SER A 90 20.09 10.48 12.71
N PRO A 91 19.83 11.43 11.80
CA PRO A 91 19.72 11.13 10.38
C PRO A 91 20.98 10.44 9.84
N GLN A 92 20.78 9.56 8.87
CA GLN A 92 21.83 8.81 8.18
C GLN A 92 21.70 8.97 6.66
N PRO A 93 22.74 8.67 5.89
CA PRO A 93 22.64 8.58 4.45
C PRO A 93 21.57 7.56 4.04
N LEU A 94 20.88 7.87 2.93
CA LEU A 94 19.91 6.97 2.33
C LEU A 94 20.58 5.64 1.97
N THR A 95 19.98 4.53 2.40
CA THR A 95 20.37 3.18 1.98
C THR A 95 19.56 2.80 0.74
N LEU A 96 20.25 2.54 -0.37
CA LEU A 96 19.59 2.11 -1.61
C LEU A 96 19.23 0.61 -1.55
N PRO A 97 18.22 0.17 -2.32
CA PRO A 97 17.98 -1.25 -2.54
C PRO A 97 19.23 -1.95 -3.09
N PRO A 98 19.37 -3.27 -2.89
CA PRO A 98 20.58 -4.01 -3.28
C PRO A 98 20.86 -3.89 -4.79
N PRO A 99 22.14 -4.03 -5.21
CA PRO A 99 22.49 -4.05 -6.63
C PRO A 99 21.66 -5.08 -7.41
N GLY A 100 21.21 -4.72 -8.61
CA GLY A 100 20.37 -5.58 -9.44
C GLY A 100 18.88 -5.63 -9.04
N TYR A 101 18.48 -4.94 -7.97
CA TYR A 101 17.09 -4.86 -7.51
C TYR A 101 16.13 -4.42 -8.64
N ALA A 102 16.50 -3.44 -9.47
CA ALA A 102 15.67 -3.00 -10.59
C ALA A 102 15.35 -4.12 -11.60
N ALA A 103 16.29 -5.04 -11.84
CA ALA A 103 16.05 -6.19 -12.71
C ALA A 103 15.13 -7.22 -12.04
N LEU A 104 15.30 -7.43 -10.73
CA LEU A 104 14.46 -8.34 -9.94
C LEU A 104 13.02 -7.84 -9.83
N SER A 105 12.81 -6.55 -9.53
CA SER A 105 11.48 -5.95 -9.43
C SER A 105 10.76 -5.98 -10.78
N ARG A 106 11.47 -5.71 -11.88
CA ARG A 106 10.94 -5.87 -13.24
C ARG A 106 10.49 -7.30 -13.53
N ARG A 107 11.29 -8.31 -13.17
CA ARG A 107 10.91 -9.72 -13.34
C ARG A 107 9.64 -10.05 -12.55
N LYS A 108 9.59 -9.70 -11.25
CA LYS A 108 8.39 -9.89 -10.42
C LYS A 108 7.15 -9.24 -11.04
N LEU A 109 7.25 -8.02 -11.55
CA LEU A 109 6.14 -7.32 -12.19
C LEU A 109 5.63 -8.05 -13.45
N VAL A 110 6.54 -8.62 -14.25
CA VAL A 110 6.22 -9.39 -15.47
C VAL A 110 5.59 -10.74 -15.11
N ASP A 111 6.14 -11.44 -14.11
CA ASP A 111 5.64 -12.73 -13.65
C ASP A 111 4.23 -12.63 -13.05
N GLN A 112 3.88 -11.47 -12.49
CA GLN A 112 2.54 -11.13 -12.00
C GLN A 112 1.56 -10.71 -13.11
N GLY A 113 1.63 -11.40 -14.25
CA GLY A 113 0.73 -11.20 -15.37
C GLY A 113 -0.70 -11.68 -15.12
N TRP A 114 -1.52 -11.66 -16.18
CA TRP A 114 -2.93 -12.04 -16.12
C TRP A 114 -3.18 -13.45 -15.55
N ILE A 115 -2.29 -14.41 -15.82
CA ILE A 115 -2.39 -15.77 -15.30
C ILE A 115 -2.30 -15.75 -13.77
N HIS A 116 -1.29 -15.09 -13.21
CA HIS A 116 -1.11 -14.97 -11.77
C HIS A 116 -2.25 -14.21 -11.09
N TYR A 117 -2.72 -13.12 -11.70
CA TYR A 117 -3.89 -12.39 -11.20
C TYR A 117 -5.16 -13.27 -11.16
N LEU A 118 -5.40 -14.05 -12.22
CA LEU A 118 -6.55 -14.92 -12.26
C LEU A 118 -6.40 -16.03 -11.21
N THR A 119 -5.30 -16.77 -11.17
CA THR A 119 -5.14 -17.94 -10.29
C THR A 119 -4.82 -17.57 -8.84
N SER A 120 -3.67 -16.96 -8.58
CA SER A 120 -3.17 -16.64 -7.24
C SER A 120 -3.82 -15.38 -6.66
N GLY A 121 -4.15 -14.40 -7.51
CA GLY A 121 -4.89 -13.20 -7.14
C GLY A 121 -6.41 -13.41 -6.99
N LEU A 122 -6.90 -14.64 -7.23
CA LEU A 122 -8.31 -15.02 -7.16
C LEU A 122 -9.23 -14.12 -8.02
N GLY A 123 -8.70 -13.56 -9.10
CA GLY A 123 -9.42 -12.67 -10.00
C GLY A 123 -10.68 -13.33 -10.60
N TRP A 124 -10.68 -14.66 -10.77
CA TRP A 124 -11.82 -15.44 -11.27
C TRP A 124 -13.04 -15.44 -10.33
N LEU A 125 -12.85 -15.15 -9.03
CA LEU A 125 -13.96 -15.03 -8.07
C LEU A 125 -14.67 -13.68 -8.12
N LYS A 126 -14.13 -12.68 -8.84
CA LYS A 126 -14.73 -11.33 -8.89
C LYS A 126 -16.16 -11.31 -9.44
N PRO A 127 -16.51 -12.01 -10.54
CA PRO A 127 -17.89 -12.05 -11.03
C PRO A 127 -18.87 -12.57 -9.97
N ALA A 128 -18.51 -13.61 -9.22
CA ALA A 128 -19.34 -14.14 -8.13
C ALA A 128 -19.56 -13.09 -7.02
N LYS A 129 -18.51 -12.37 -6.61
CA LYS A 129 -18.61 -11.28 -5.64
C LYS A 129 -19.47 -10.12 -6.15
N ILE A 130 -19.40 -9.80 -7.44
CA ILE A 130 -20.23 -8.75 -8.07
C ILE A 130 -21.70 -9.15 -8.03
N ILE A 131 -22.03 -10.39 -8.41
CA ILE A 131 -23.39 -10.92 -8.35
C ILE A 131 -23.92 -10.90 -6.90
N GLN A 132 -23.11 -11.35 -5.94
CA GLN A 132 -23.47 -11.31 -4.52
C GLN A 132 -23.71 -9.87 -4.04
N ARG A 133 -22.88 -8.92 -4.48
CA ARG A 133 -23.04 -7.49 -4.15
C ARG A 133 -24.34 -6.94 -4.74
N TRP A 134 -24.62 -7.18 -6.01
CA TRP A 134 -25.86 -6.75 -6.67
C TRP A 134 -27.09 -7.31 -5.98
N TRP A 135 -27.05 -8.58 -5.55
CA TRP A 135 -28.15 -9.19 -4.81
C TRP A 135 -28.35 -8.57 -3.42
N ARG A 136 -27.27 -8.17 -2.74
CA ARG A 136 -27.36 -7.46 -1.46
C ARG A 136 -27.90 -6.04 -1.64
N GLU A 137 -27.40 -5.31 -2.63
CA GLU A 137 -27.81 -3.93 -2.93
C GLU A 137 -29.26 -3.86 -3.40
N SER A 138 -29.75 -4.83 -4.18
CA SER A 138 -31.16 -4.89 -4.59
C SER A 138 -32.13 -5.08 -3.41
N ARG A 139 -31.69 -5.77 -2.35
CA ARG A 139 -32.46 -5.91 -1.10
C ARG A 139 -32.49 -4.61 -0.28
N ILE A 140 -31.49 -3.76 -0.42
CA ILE A 140 -31.39 -2.46 0.28
C ILE A 140 -32.18 -1.38 -0.48
N GLN A 141 -32.17 -1.38 -1.82
CA GLN A 141 -32.97 -0.44 -2.62
C GLN A 141 -34.48 -0.58 -2.40
N ALA A 142 -34.94 -1.74 -1.93
CA ALA A 142 -36.34 -1.97 -1.57
C ALA A 142 -36.73 -1.38 -0.18
N LEU A 143 -35.77 -0.89 0.61
CA LEU A 143 -36.00 -0.37 1.96
C LEU A 143 -36.10 1.16 1.95
N LYS A 144 -36.98 1.74 2.77
CA LYS A 144 -37.02 3.19 2.99
C LYS A 144 -35.78 3.58 3.79
N GLY A 145 -35.22 4.77 3.54
CA GLY A 145 -33.94 5.20 4.14
C GLY A 145 -33.87 5.12 5.67
N LYS A 146 -35.01 5.22 6.37
CA LYS A 146 -35.11 5.03 7.83
C LYS A 146 -34.86 3.59 8.31
N ASP A 147 -35.15 2.60 7.47
CA ASP A 147 -35.05 1.17 7.80
C ASP A 147 -33.63 0.63 7.54
N ILE A 148 -32.79 1.40 6.84
CA ILE A 148 -31.38 1.07 6.56
C ILE A 148 -30.52 1.17 7.82
N LEU A 149 -30.85 2.09 8.73
CA LEU A 149 -30.11 2.30 9.99
C LEU A 149 -30.29 1.16 10.99
N ALA A 150 -31.29 0.30 10.83
CA ALA A 150 -31.56 -0.84 11.71
C ALA A 150 -30.83 -2.13 11.29
N LEU A 151 -30.05 -2.09 10.21
CA LEU A 151 -29.30 -3.23 9.65
C LEU A 151 -27.78 -3.18 9.96
N PHE A 152 -27.35 -2.20 10.74
CA PHE A 152 -25.97 -2.02 11.23
C PHE A 152 -25.98 -1.96 12.76
#